data_AF-A0A919I5T2-F1
#
_entry.id   AF-A0A919I5T2-F1
#
_cell.length_a   1.000
_cell.length_b   1.000
_cell.length_c   1.000
_cell.angle_alpha   90.00
_cell.angle_beta   90.00
_cell.angle_gamma   90.00
#
_symmetry.space_group_name_H-M   'P 1'
#
loop_
_entity.id
_entity.type
_entity.pdbx_description
1 polymer ?
#
loop_
_entity_poly.entity_id
_entity_poly.type
_entity_poly.pdbx_seq_one_letter_code
_entity_poly.pdbx_strand_id
1 'polypeptide(L)'
;MKKWWIVLIVALTVAGGYAVFRVGVKQGKINRNSIQVEADKPLDKAKVKIIKSYFSIDRRNDAEMFREWSEEEIVFNKDKTERPAIAGVENDFLIIYNDTHYFQFRQFKTDRELNDTYRFHLAQTDTSIYLDVKIEPNGLVFRRKMNLIKNASKMLANQPIDSVGYEYNGIELR
;
A
#
# COMPACT_ATOMS: atom_id res chain seq x y z
N MET A 1 51.12 25.13 -8.18
CA MET A 1 50.77 23.74 -7.82
C MET A 1 49.29 23.52 -8.10
N LYS A 2 48.98 22.53 -8.93
CA LYS A 2 47.65 22.26 -9.48
C LYS A 2 46.76 21.67 -8.36
N LYS A 3 45.63 22.31 -8.02
CA LYS A 3 44.69 21.97 -6.91
C LYS A 3 43.93 20.64 -7.08
N TRP A 4 44.53 19.64 -7.72
CA TRP A 4 43.88 18.37 -8.08
C TRP A 4 43.53 17.52 -6.86
N TRP A 5 44.26 17.68 -5.76
CA TRP A 5 43.95 17.01 -4.50
C TRP A 5 42.62 17.48 -3.88
N ILE A 6 42.23 18.75 -4.06
CA ILE A 6 40.92 19.26 -3.62
C ILE A 6 39.80 18.58 -4.41
N VAL A 7 39.98 18.49 -5.74
CA VAL A 7 39.02 17.83 -6.62
C VAL A 7 38.86 16.34 -6.25
N LEU A 8 39.96 15.66 -5.95
CA LEU A 8 39.94 14.26 -5.52
C LEU A 8 39.20 14.08 -4.18
N ILE A 9 39.47 14.93 -3.19
CA ILE A 9 38.79 14.88 -1.88
C ILE A 9 37.29 15.12 -2.03
N VAL A 10 36.89 16.11 -2.84
CA VAL A 10 35.48 16.38 -3.13
C VAL A 10 34.84 15.16 -3.81
N ALA A 11 35.48 14.58 -4.82
CA ALA A 11 34.97 13.42 -5.53
C ALA A 11 34.79 12.20 -4.59
N LEU A 12 35.77 11.93 -3.72
CA LEU A 12 35.69 10.85 -2.74
C LEU A 12 34.61 11.09 -1.69
N THR A 13 34.42 12.33 -1.27
CA THR A 13 33.37 12.70 -0.30
C THR A 13 31.97 12.51 -0.90
N VAL A 14 31.77 12.93 -2.14
CA VAL A 14 30.52 12.73 -2.88
C VAL A 14 30.25 11.25 -3.10
N ALA A 15 31.25 10.48 -3.53
CA ALA A 15 31.13 9.04 -3.74
C ALA A 15 30.82 8.29 -2.43
N GLY A 16 31.52 8.62 -1.35
CA GLY A 16 31.28 8.05 -0.01
C GLY A 16 29.89 8.37 0.51
N GLY A 17 29.44 9.63 0.39
CA GLY A 17 28.09 10.04 0.75
C GLY A 17 27.02 9.30 -0.05
N TYR A 18 27.22 9.13 -1.36
CA TYR A 18 26.32 8.36 -2.21
C TYR A 18 26.26 6.88 -1.81
N ALA A 19 27.39 6.27 -1.48
CA ALA A 19 27.44 4.88 -1.01
C ALA A 19 26.65 4.69 0.30
N VAL A 20 26.85 5.57 1.28
CA VAL A 20 26.10 5.56 2.54
C VAL A 20 24.60 5.73 2.30
N PHE A 21 24.22 6.67 1.42
CA PHE A 21 22.82 6.86 1.01
C PHE A 21 22.21 5.59 0.40
N ARG A 22 22.91 4.95 -0.54
CA ARG A 22 22.45 3.70 -1.19
C ARG A 22 22.31 2.56 -0.20
N VAL A 23 23.22 2.42 0.76
CA VAL A 23 23.11 1.44 1.85
C VAL A 23 21.90 1.75 2.72
N GLY A 24 21.66 3.03 3.05
CA GLY A 24 20.47 3.46 3.79
C GLY A 24 19.16 3.11 3.10
N VAL A 25 19.06 3.30 1.77
CA VAL A 25 17.90 2.87 0.97
C VAL A 25 17.72 1.35 1.03
N LYS A 26 18.79 0.58 0.79
CA LYS A 26 18.75 -0.90 0.83
C LYS A 26 18.32 -1.47 2.18
N GLN A 27 18.69 -0.78 3.26
CA GLN A 27 18.34 -1.17 4.63
C GLN A 27 16.94 -0.71 5.06
N GLY A 28 16.16 -0.06 4.18
CA GLY A 28 14.84 0.49 4.51
C GLY A 28 14.89 1.68 5.48
N LYS A 29 16.07 2.31 5.66
CA LYS A 29 16.24 3.49 6.54
C LYS A 29 15.76 4.78 5.89
N ILE A 30 15.62 4.79 4.57
CA ILE A 30 15.17 5.95 3.79
C ILE A 30 13.87 5.58 3.10
N ASN A 31 12.76 6.16 3.56
CA ASN A 31 11.45 5.92 2.98
C ASN A 31 11.22 6.77 1.73
N ARG A 32 11.15 6.09 0.58
CA ARG A 32 10.86 6.61 -0.75
C ARG A 32 9.57 6.02 -1.32
N ASN A 33 8.77 5.30 -0.52
CA ASN A 33 7.47 4.82 -0.95
C ASN A 33 6.60 6.01 -1.36
N SER A 34 5.67 5.78 -2.28
CA SER A 34 4.69 6.79 -2.67
C SER A 34 3.33 6.17 -2.94
N ILE A 35 2.28 6.93 -2.66
CA ILE A 35 0.89 6.57 -2.95
C ILE A 35 0.35 7.54 -3.98
N GLN A 36 -0.28 7.00 -5.02
CA GLN A 36 -1.00 7.74 -6.03
C GLN A 36 -2.41 7.18 -6.10
N VAL A 37 -3.40 8.06 -5.98
CA VAL A 37 -4.81 7.68 -6.01
C VAL A 37 -5.52 8.49 -7.09
N GLU A 38 -6.28 7.78 -7.90
CA GLU A 38 -7.10 8.30 -8.99
C GLU A 38 -8.50 7.66 -8.92
N ALA A 39 -9.49 8.36 -9.46
CA ALA A 39 -10.86 7.89 -9.52
C ALA A 39 -11.55 8.43 -10.79
N ASP A 40 -12.13 7.54 -11.58
CA ASP A 40 -12.93 7.91 -12.75
C ASP A 40 -14.25 8.55 -12.33
N LYS A 41 -14.71 9.56 -13.06
CA LYS A 41 -16.08 10.09 -12.87
C LYS A 41 -17.10 8.97 -13.13
N PRO A 42 -18.17 8.87 -12.32
CA PRO A 42 -18.65 9.84 -11.33
C PRO A 42 -18.06 9.66 -9.91
N LEU A 43 -17.06 8.80 -9.73
CA LEU A 43 -16.41 8.62 -8.43
C LEU A 43 -15.58 9.85 -8.06
N ASP A 44 -15.39 10.05 -6.76
CA ASP A 44 -14.62 11.15 -6.22
C ASP A 44 -13.46 10.62 -5.38
N LYS A 45 -12.24 10.96 -5.77
CA LYS A 45 -11.00 10.62 -5.06
C LYS A 45 -11.03 11.09 -3.59
N ALA A 46 -11.70 12.19 -3.26
CA ALA A 46 -11.80 12.68 -1.90
C ALA A 46 -12.54 11.71 -0.95
N LYS A 47 -13.28 10.75 -1.50
CA LYS A 47 -13.99 9.71 -0.75
C LYS A 47 -13.17 8.44 -0.53
N VAL A 48 -11.94 8.41 -1.04
CA VAL A 48 -11.04 7.26 -0.85
C VAL A 48 -10.27 7.43 0.46
N LYS A 49 -10.19 6.34 1.23
CA LYS A 49 -9.33 6.21 2.41
C LYS A 49 -8.48 4.96 2.26
N ILE A 50 -7.18 5.07 2.50
CA ILE A 50 -6.25 3.93 2.47
C ILE A 50 -5.58 3.79 3.83
N ILE A 51 -5.71 2.61 4.41
CA ILE A 51 -5.16 2.23 5.71
C ILE A 51 -4.05 1.21 5.49
N LYS A 52 -2.89 1.42 6.11
CA LYS A 52 -1.80 0.44 6.15
C LYS A 52 -1.88 -0.45 7.40
N SER A 53 -1.26 -1.62 7.35
CA SER A 53 -1.04 -2.49 8.54
C SER A 53 -2.34 -2.89 9.27
N TYR A 54 -3.43 -3.05 8.53
CA TYR A 54 -4.77 -3.33 9.08
C TYR A 54 -5.00 -4.82 9.41
N PHE A 55 -4.08 -5.71 9.01
CA PHE A 55 -4.32 -7.16 8.96
C PHE A 55 -4.16 -7.85 10.32
N SER A 56 -4.99 -8.87 10.57
CA SER A 56 -4.88 -9.78 11.72
C SER A 56 -5.22 -11.20 11.27
N ILE A 57 -4.37 -12.17 11.64
CA ILE A 57 -4.57 -13.60 11.35
C ILE A 57 -5.71 -14.23 12.16
N ASP A 58 -6.04 -13.66 13.32
CA ASP A 58 -7.05 -14.23 14.23
C ASP A 58 -8.47 -13.72 13.93
N ARG A 59 -8.62 -12.99 12.83
CA ARG A 59 -9.87 -12.34 12.46
C ARG A 59 -10.90 -13.36 11.96
N ARG A 60 -12.14 -13.29 12.46
CA ARG A 60 -13.21 -14.23 12.05
C ARG A 60 -13.93 -13.79 10.79
N ASN A 61 -13.97 -12.49 10.54
CA ASN A 61 -14.59 -11.89 9.37
C ASN A 61 -14.04 -10.49 9.10
N ASP A 62 -14.26 -9.98 7.90
CA ASP A 62 -13.75 -8.69 7.45
C ASP A 62 -14.32 -7.50 8.24
N ALA A 63 -15.41 -7.66 8.99
CA ALA A 63 -15.99 -6.56 9.76
C ALA A 63 -15.07 -6.07 10.89
N GLU A 64 -14.24 -6.94 11.46
CA GLU A 64 -13.32 -6.58 12.55
C GLU A 64 -12.21 -5.61 12.10
N MET A 65 -12.00 -5.43 10.78
CA MET A 65 -11.07 -4.43 10.25
C MET A 65 -11.58 -3.00 10.39
N PHE A 66 -12.90 -2.80 10.50
CA PHE A 66 -13.54 -1.48 10.56
C PHE A 66 -13.67 -0.96 12.00
N ARG A 67 -12.64 -1.22 12.80
CA ARG A 67 -12.41 -0.60 14.11
C ARG A 67 -11.87 0.83 13.94
N GLU A 68 -11.77 1.57 15.02
CA GLU A 68 -11.07 2.86 15.00
C GLU A 68 -9.60 2.65 14.61
N TRP A 69 -9.21 3.23 13.48
CA TRP A 69 -7.81 3.31 13.04
C TRP A 69 -7.18 4.55 13.63
N SER A 70 -5.93 4.42 14.06
CA SER A 70 -5.11 5.56 14.43
C SER A 70 -4.80 6.42 13.20
N GLU A 71 -4.57 7.72 13.42
CA GLU A 71 -4.17 8.64 12.35
C GLU A 71 -2.89 8.19 11.63
N GLU A 72 -1.98 7.49 12.31
CA GLU A 72 -0.72 6.97 11.75
C GLU A 72 -0.92 5.80 10.77
N GLU A 73 -2.05 5.10 10.86
CA GLU A 73 -2.40 4.00 9.95
C GLU A 73 -3.03 4.52 8.65
N ILE A 74 -3.63 5.72 8.67
CA ILE A 74 -4.23 6.33 7.48
C ILE A 74 -3.13 6.95 6.63
N VAL A 75 -2.83 6.35 5.48
CA VAL A 75 -1.79 6.82 4.55
C VAL A 75 -2.34 7.65 3.41
N PHE A 76 -3.65 7.62 3.20
CA PHE A 76 -4.32 8.47 2.23
C PHE A 76 -5.77 8.77 2.67
N ASN A 77 -6.17 10.04 2.59
CA ASN A 77 -7.56 10.51 2.63
C ASN A 77 -7.66 11.88 1.89
N LYS A 78 -8.81 12.57 1.95
CA LYS A 78 -8.98 13.89 1.31
C LYS A 78 -7.98 14.97 1.77
N ASP A 79 -7.51 14.89 3.01
CA ASP A 79 -6.66 15.90 3.64
C ASP A 79 -5.19 15.43 3.76
N LYS A 80 -4.91 14.17 3.41
CA LYS A 80 -3.66 13.48 3.76
C LYS A 80 -3.15 12.59 2.63
N THR A 81 -1.86 12.69 2.34
CA THR A 81 -1.12 11.71 1.54
C THR A 81 0.25 11.51 2.17
N GLU A 82 0.48 10.33 2.75
CA GLU A 82 1.74 9.98 3.39
C GLU A 82 2.49 8.89 2.64
N ARG A 83 3.80 8.85 2.85
CA ARG A 83 4.63 7.73 2.38
C ARG A 83 4.41 6.57 3.35
N PRO A 84 3.84 5.44 2.91
CA PRO A 84 3.61 4.32 3.81
C PRO A 84 4.97 3.80 4.28
N ALA A 85 5.30 4.02 5.56
CA ALA A 85 6.39 3.35 6.23
C ALA A 85 5.82 2.04 6.77
N ILE A 86 6.08 0.95 6.06
CA ILE A 86 5.63 -0.38 6.45
C ILE A 86 6.86 -1.16 6.85
N ALA A 87 6.83 -1.70 8.05
CA ALA A 87 7.96 -2.44 8.61
C ALA A 87 7.97 -3.86 8.02
N GLY A 88 9.07 -4.22 7.37
CA GLY A 88 9.32 -5.59 6.93
C GLY A 88 9.00 -5.84 5.45
N VAL A 89 8.62 -7.08 5.17
CA VAL A 89 8.38 -7.61 3.83
C VAL A 89 6.90 -7.77 3.51
N GLU A 90 6.01 -7.57 4.49
CA GLU A 90 4.56 -7.70 4.33
C GLU A 90 3.92 -6.32 4.35
N ASN A 91 3.23 -5.97 3.26
CA ASN A 91 2.55 -4.69 3.12
C ASN A 91 1.06 -4.90 2.97
N ASP A 92 0.33 -4.55 4.03
CA ASP A 92 -1.11 -4.67 4.11
C ASP A 92 -1.77 -3.33 3.78
N PHE A 93 -2.65 -3.32 2.78
CA PHE A 93 -3.55 -2.20 2.50
C PHE A 93 -5.04 -2.55 2.57
N LEU A 94 -5.80 -1.70 3.26
CA LEU A 94 -7.27 -1.66 3.22
C LEU A 94 -7.69 -0.36 2.54
N ILE A 95 -8.41 -0.50 1.43
CA ILE A 95 -8.90 0.61 0.62
C ILE A 95 -10.39 0.71 0.87
N ILE A 96 -10.85 1.88 1.26
CA ILE A 96 -12.26 2.19 1.52
C ILE A 96 -12.70 3.30 0.57
N TYR A 97 -13.90 3.15 0.01
CA TYR A 97 -14.54 4.20 -0.77
C TYR A 97 -15.90 4.58 -0.18
N ASN A 98 -16.05 5.87 0.11
CA ASN A 98 -17.29 6.50 0.57
C ASN A 98 -17.95 5.73 1.72
N ASP A 99 -17.15 5.18 2.64
CA ASP A 99 -17.57 4.36 3.79
C ASP A 99 -18.59 3.24 3.48
N THR A 100 -18.64 2.79 2.22
CA THR A 100 -19.63 1.82 1.73
C THR A 100 -18.98 0.63 1.06
N HIS A 101 -17.82 0.84 0.44
CA HIS A 101 -17.09 -0.19 -0.29
C HIS A 101 -15.69 -0.35 0.29
N TYR A 102 -15.17 -1.58 0.25
CA TYR A 102 -13.81 -1.87 0.65
C TYR A 102 -13.14 -2.92 -0.24
N PHE A 103 -11.82 -2.90 -0.22
CA PHE A 103 -11.01 -3.99 -0.73
C PHE A 103 -9.72 -4.08 0.10
N GLN A 104 -9.30 -5.30 0.42
CA GLN A 104 -8.12 -5.54 1.22
C GLN A 104 -7.11 -6.40 0.43
N PHE A 105 -5.82 -6.17 0.60
CA PHE A 105 -4.80 -7.11 0.11
C PHE A 105 -3.52 -7.03 0.93
N ARG A 106 -2.66 -8.04 0.73
CA ARG A 106 -1.33 -8.16 1.30
C ARG A 106 -0.32 -8.36 0.17
N GLN A 107 0.66 -7.48 0.09
CA GLN A 107 1.82 -7.65 -0.78
C GLN A 107 2.95 -8.28 0.04
N PHE A 108 3.57 -9.32 -0.52
CA PHE A 108 4.84 -9.85 0.00
C PHE A 108 6.00 -9.32 -0.85
N LYS A 109 7.04 -8.85 -0.19
CA LYS A 109 8.28 -8.37 -0.81
C LYS A 109 9.43 -9.32 -0.47
N THR A 110 10.41 -9.42 -1.36
CA THR A 110 11.65 -10.16 -1.10
C THR A 110 12.75 -9.29 -0.52
N ASP A 111 12.62 -7.96 -0.66
CA ASP A 111 13.55 -6.96 -0.14
C ASP A 111 12.87 -6.05 0.90
N ARG A 112 13.70 -5.30 1.63
CA ARG A 112 13.28 -4.31 2.64
C ARG A 112 13.36 -2.88 2.12
N GLU A 113 13.53 -2.68 0.81
CA GLU A 113 13.64 -1.34 0.26
C GLU A 113 12.27 -0.64 0.40
N LEU A 114 12.26 0.57 0.94
CA LEU A 114 11.06 1.40 0.98
C LEU A 114 11.07 2.31 -0.25
N ASN A 115 10.90 1.75 -1.44
CA ASN A 115 10.99 2.48 -2.70
C ASN A 115 9.82 2.19 -3.66
N ASP A 116 8.73 1.61 -3.16
CA ASP A 116 7.60 1.21 -3.99
C ASP A 116 6.73 2.40 -4.39
N THR A 117 6.16 2.34 -5.58
CA THR A 117 5.10 3.25 -6.02
C THR A 117 3.79 2.48 -6.07
N TYR A 118 2.89 2.79 -5.14
CA TYR A 118 1.55 2.22 -5.05
C TYR A 118 0.57 3.12 -5.79
N ARG A 119 -0.02 2.61 -6.87
CA ARG A 119 -1.03 3.30 -7.68
C ARG A 119 -2.37 2.61 -7.49
N PHE A 120 -3.34 3.36 -7.00
CA PHE A 120 -4.71 2.92 -6.77
C PHE A 120 -5.64 3.72 -7.68
N HIS A 121 -6.37 3.03 -8.55
CA HIS A 121 -7.30 3.65 -9.47
C HIS A 121 -8.69 3.04 -9.27
N LEU A 122 -9.68 3.88 -8.97
CA LEU A 122 -11.06 3.45 -8.82
C LEU A 122 -11.84 3.72 -10.10
N ALA A 123 -12.49 2.67 -10.61
CA ALA A 123 -13.35 2.75 -11.78
C ALA A 123 -14.76 2.23 -11.45
N GLN A 124 -15.78 2.79 -12.09
CA GLN A 124 -17.15 2.29 -11.99
C GLN A 124 -17.56 1.63 -13.30
N THR A 125 -18.15 0.44 -13.21
CA THR A 125 -18.81 -0.23 -14.33
C THR A 125 -20.19 -0.65 -13.85
N ASP A 126 -21.22 -0.12 -14.50
CA ASP A 126 -22.61 -0.21 -14.06
C ASP A 126 -22.78 0.26 -12.60
N THR A 127 -23.21 -0.64 -11.72
CA THR A 127 -23.40 -0.40 -10.28
C THR A 127 -22.21 -0.85 -9.44
N SER A 128 -21.17 -1.43 -10.05
CA SER A 128 -20.03 -2.01 -9.35
C SER A 128 -18.82 -1.10 -9.39
N ILE A 129 -18.16 -0.94 -8.23
CA ILE A 129 -16.89 -0.23 -8.11
C ILE A 129 -15.75 -1.24 -8.19
N TYR A 130 -14.75 -0.94 -9.00
CA TYR A 130 -13.54 -1.71 -9.18
C TYR A 130 -12.34 -0.91 -8.71
N LEU A 131 -11.38 -1.63 -8.13
CA LEU A 131 -10.06 -1.13 -7.76
C LEU A 131 -9.03 -1.76 -8.70
N ASP A 132 -8.35 -0.93 -9.47
CA ASP A 132 -7.13 -1.27 -10.18
C ASP A 132 -5.93 -0.89 -9.30
N VAL A 133 -5.01 -1.82 -9.09
CA VAL A 133 -3.79 -1.60 -8.31
C VAL A 133 -2.58 -1.90 -9.19
N LYS A 134 -1.59 -1.01 -9.16
CA LYS A 134 -0.27 -1.21 -9.75
C LYS A 134 0.81 -0.87 -8.72
N ILE A 135 1.73 -1.79 -8.48
CA ILE A 135 2.86 -1.60 -7.56
C ILE A 135 4.17 -1.78 -8.34
N GLU A 136 4.96 -0.71 -8.39
CA GLU A 136 6.27 -0.67 -9.04
C GLU A 136 7.37 -0.63 -7.95
N PRO A 137 8.54 -1.26 -8.14
CA PRO A 137 9.03 -1.85 -9.39
C PRO A 137 8.66 -3.32 -9.62
N ASN A 138 8.10 -4.02 -8.63
CA ASN A 138 7.85 -5.46 -8.72
C ASN A 138 6.81 -5.85 -9.79
N GLY A 139 6.07 -4.88 -10.36
CA GLY A 139 5.21 -5.10 -11.52
C GLY A 139 3.88 -5.77 -11.18
N LEU A 140 3.51 -5.79 -9.91
CA LEU A 140 2.25 -6.35 -9.44
C LEU A 140 1.10 -5.47 -9.94
N VAL A 141 0.21 -6.07 -10.73
CA VAL A 141 -0.95 -5.40 -11.31
C VAL A 141 -2.18 -6.28 -11.15
N PHE A 142 -3.27 -5.73 -10.63
CA PHE A 142 -4.55 -6.44 -10.59
C PHE A 142 -5.74 -5.48 -10.64
N ARG A 143 -6.89 -6.02 -11.06
CA ARG A 143 -8.21 -5.40 -10.95
C ARG A 143 -9.13 -6.28 -10.12
N ARG A 144 -9.84 -5.69 -9.16
CA ARG A 144 -10.80 -6.40 -8.31
C ARG A 144 -12.04 -5.57 -8.05
N LYS A 145 -13.20 -6.24 -8.00
CA LYS A 145 -14.45 -5.61 -7.56
C LYS A 145 -14.37 -5.35 -6.06
N MET A 146 -14.77 -4.15 -5.62
CA MET A 146 -14.83 -3.82 -4.20
C MET A 146 -16.08 -4.44 -3.56
N ASN A 147 -15.92 -4.89 -2.32
CA ASN A 147 -16.99 -5.45 -1.51
C ASN A 147 -17.79 -4.37 -0.80
N LEU A 148 -19.08 -4.63 -0.55
CA LEU A 148 -19.88 -3.75 0.30
C LEU A 148 -19.51 -3.99 1.77
N ILE A 149 -19.23 -2.92 2.52
CA ILE A 149 -18.88 -2.98 3.94
C ILE A 149 -20.00 -3.62 4.76
N LYS A 150 -21.27 -3.36 4.42
CA LYS A 150 -22.42 -4.00 5.09
C LYS A 150 -22.41 -5.53 5.05
N ASN A 151 -21.66 -6.12 4.11
CA ASN A 151 -21.51 -7.57 3.98
C ASN A 151 -20.27 -8.11 4.71
N ALA A 152 -19.40 -7.26 5.26
CA ALA A 152 -18.09 -7.66 5.78
C ALA A 152 -18.14 -8.72 6.89
N SER A 153 -19.22 -8.78 7.68
CA SER A 153 -19.41 -9.82 8.70
C SER A 153 -19.61 -11.23 8.13
N LYS A 154 -19.90 -11.33 6.82
CA LYS A 154 -20.06 -12.58 6.07
C LYS A 154 -18.89 -12.86 5.13
N MET A 155 -17.85 -12.04 5.18
CA MET A 155 -16.68 -12.13 4.31
C MET A 155 -15.44 -12.42 5.14
N LEU A 156 -14.49 -13.16 4.57
CA LEU A 156 -13.13 -13.32 5.07
C LEU A 156 -12.19 -13.12 3.89
N ALA A 157 -11.27 -12.17 4.02
CA ALA A 157 -10.24 -11.90 3.01
C ALA A 157 -10.82 -11.62 1.61
N ASN A 158 -11.89 -10.81 1.57
CA ASN A 158 -12.69 -10.46 0.39
C ASN A 158 -13.56 -11.59 -0.21
N GLN A 159 -13.70 -12.75 0.42
CA GLN A 159 -14.52 -13.87 -0.06
C GLN A 159 -15.62 -14.24 0.95
N PRO A 160 -16.79 -14.78 0.52
CA PRO A 160 -17.81 -15.25 1.45
C PRO A 160 -17.29 -16.38 2.34
N ILE A 161 -17.49 -16.30 3.67
CA ILE A 161 -16.92 -17.26 4.65
C ILE A 161 -17.19 -18.72 4.28
N ASP A 162 -18.41 -19.02 3.82
CA ASP A 162 -18.84 -20.37 3.45
C ASP A 162 -18.07 -20.98 2.25
N SER A 163 -17.34 -20.15 1.50
CA SER A 163 -16.56 -20.58 0.32
C SER A 163 -15.08 -20.83 0.61
N VAL A 164 -14.57 -20.42 1.77
CA VAL A 164 -13.11 -20.20 1.92
C VAL A 164 -12.39 -21.38 2.59
N GLY A 165 -13.05 -22.17 3.42
CA GLY A 165 -12.33 -23.02 4.38
C GLY A 165 -11.45 -22.16 5.31
N TYR A 166 -10.98 -22.70 6.43
CA TYR A 166 -10.31 -21.89 7.46
C TYR A 166 -8.86 -21.42 7.12
N GLU A 167 -8.46 -21.37 5.83
CA GLU A 167 -7.06 -21.19 5.41
C GLU A 167 -6.85 -20.08 4.35
N TYR A 168 -7.41 -18.88 4.54
CA TYR A 168 -7.22 -17.80 3.55
C TYR A 168 -6.87 -16.47 4.21
N ASN A 169 -5.58 -16.13 4.14
CA ASN A 169 -4.95 -14.99 4.80
C ASN A 169 -4.88 -13.73 3.90
N GLY A 170 -5.89 -13.52 3.04
CA GLY A 170 -5.89 -12.41 2.08
C GLY A 170 -5.48 -12.84 0.67
N ILE A 171 -5.59 -11.92 -0.29
CA ILE A 171 -4.97 -12.11 -1.59
C ILE A 171 -3.48 -11.88 -1.40
N GLU A 172 -2.74 -12.98 -1.35
CA GLU A 172 -1.28 -12.99 -1.31
C GLU A 172 -0.74 -12.75 -2.71
N LEU A 173 -0.06 -11.63 -2.91
CA LEU A 173 0.58 -11.30 -4.17
C LEU A 173 2.09 -11.35 -3.99
N ARG A 174 2.71 -12.28 -4.72
CA ARG A 174 4.17 -12.43 -4.83
C ARG A 174 4.67 -11.75 -6.10
#